data_AF-A0A1H1MF29-F1
#
_entry.id   AF-A0A1H1MF29-F1
#
_cell.length_a   1.000
_cell.length_b   1.000
_cell.length_c   1.000
_cell.angle_alpha   90.00
_cell.angle_beta   90.00
_cell.angle_gamma   90.00
#
_symmetry.space_group_name_H-M   'P 1'
#
loop_
_entity.id
_entity.type
_entity.pdbx_description
1 polymer ?
#
loop_
_entity_poly.entity_id
_entity_poly.type
_entity_poly.pdbx_seq_one_letter_code
_entity_poly.pdbx_strand_id
1 'polypeptide(L)'
;MDQNDQALVDKLKGELAQQGMKTAFAEDAPAAGENNEDSEVGFLSAMNAFRKAKASGDKDAIAAAERHLQEVVRQEMRDFEGCDTK
;
A
#
# COMPACT_ATOMS: atom_id res chain seq x y z
N MET A 1 12.43 19.98 -7.35
CA MET A 1 12.97 18.75 -7.96
C MET A 1 14.32 19.15 -8.49
N ASP A 2 15.31 19.08 -7.62
CA ASP A 2 16.67 19.52 -7.89
C ASP A 2 17.38 18.45 -8.70
N GLN A 3 18.39 18.82 -9.50
CA GLN A 3 19.15 17.87 -10.33
C GLN A 3 19.80 16.74 -9.50
N ASN A 4 19.98 16.99 -8.20
CA ASN A 4 20.46 16.02 -7.22
C ASN A 4 19.43 14.91 -6.93
N ASP A 5 18.13 15.25 -6.92
CA ASP A 5 17.06 14.27 -6.71
C ASP A 5 16.98 13.27 -7.87
N GLN A 6 17.17 13.75 -9.11
CA GLN A 6 17.16 12.90 -10.30
C GLN A 6 18.33 11.90 -10.33
N ALA A 7 19.52 12.37 -9.98
CA ALA A 7 20.70 11.50 -9.88
C ALA A 7 20.55 10.42 -8.80
N LEU A 8 19.88 10.75 -7.68
CA LEU A 8 19.60 9.80 -6.62
C LEU A 8 18.63 8.71 -7.08
N VAL A 9 17.59 9.08 -7.82
CA VAL A 9 16.60 8.14 -8.38
C VAL A 9 17.25 7.16 -9.37
N ASP A 10 18.10 7.65 -10.27
CA ASP A 10 18.76 6.79 -11.26
C ASP A 10 19.76 5.81 -10.62
N LYS A 11 20.48 6.26 -9.58
CA LYS A 11 21.36 5.39 -8.80
C LYS A 11 20.58 4.29 -8.08
N LEU A 12 19.48 4.65 -7.42
CA LEU A 12 18.60 3.69 -6.72
C LEU A 12 18.03 2.67 -7.70
N LYS A 13 17.58 3.11 -8.88
CA LYS A 13 17.11 2.20 -9.94
C LYS A 13 18.18 1.20 -10.39
N GLY A 14 19.42 1.65 -10.55
CA GLY A 14 20.54 0.78 -10.92
C GLY A 14 20.88 -0.27 -9.84
N GLU A 15 20.86 0.14 -8.57
CA GLU A 15 21.13 -0.76 -7.44
C GLU A 15 20.02 -1.80 -7.25
N LEU A 16 18.75 -1.40 -7.37
CA LEU A 16 17.60 -2.30 -7.28
C LEU A 16 17.54 -3.32 -8.43
N ALA A 17 17.90 -2.89 -9.65
CA ALA A 17 17.99 -3.80 -10.81
C ALA A 17 19.09 -4.86 -10.63
N GLN A 18 20.24 -4.48 -10.05
CA GLN A 18 21.33 -5.43 -9.76
C GLN A 18 20.98 -6.43 -8.65
N GLN A 19 20.13 -6.03 -7.70
CA GLN A 19 19.64 -6.91 -6.63
C GLN A 19 18.48 -7.82 -7.07
N GLY A 20 18.05 -7.75 -8.33
CA GLY A 20 16.92 -8.54 -8.83
C GLY A 20 15.57 -8.18 -8.21
N MET A 21 15.49 -7.05 -7.50
CA MET A 21 14.25 -6.58 -6.88
C MET A 21 13.43 -5.81 -7.91
N LYS A 22 12.21 -6.31 -8.19
CA LYS A 22 11.23 -5.61 -9.02
C LYS A 22 10.77 -4.36 -8.27
N THR A 23 11.24 -3.19 -8.69
CA THR A 23 10.78 -1.92 -8.13
C THR A 23 9.30 -1.72 -8.42
N ALA A 24 8.55 -1.09 -7.50
CA ALA A 24 7.13 -0.75 -7.66
C ALA A 24 6.81 0.21 -8.85
N PHE A 25 7.82 0.60 -9.63
CA PHE A 25 7.70 1.38 -10.87
C PHE A 25 7.67 0.53 -12.14
N ALA A 26 7.75 -0.80 -12.01
CA ALA A 26 7.49 -1.69 -13.13
C ALA A 26 5.99 -1.65 -13.41
N GLU A 27 5.61 -1.01 -14.52
CA GLU A 27 4.23 -0.86 -15.01
C GLU A 27 3.59 -2.20 -15.45
N ASP A 28 4.27 -3.32 -15.22
CA ASP A 28 3.80 -4.65 -15.55
C ASP A 28 4.45 -5.68 -14.60
N ALA A 29 3.75 -6.01 -13.52
CA ALA A 29 4.04 -7.19 -12.72
C ALA A 29 2.72 -7.84 -12.30
N PRO A 30 2.41 -9.06 -12.78
CA PRO A 30 1.28 -9.81 -12.25
C PRO A 30 1.58 -10.17 -10.79
N ALA A 31 0.60 -9.88 -9.92
CA ALA A 31 0.62 -10.23 -8.52
C ALA A 31 0.83 -11.75 -8.38
N ALA A 32 2.03 -12.15 -7.97
CA ALA A 32 2.33 -13.53 -7.63
C ALA A 32 2.34 -13.63 -6.11
N GLY A 33 1.18 -13.95 -5.57
CA GLY A 33 0.99 -14.30 -4.17
C GLY A 33 -0.47 -14.61 -3.96
N GLU A 34 -0.82 -15.89 -3.86
CA GLU A 34 -2.08 -16.33 -3.25
C GLU A 34 -2.06 -15.95 -1.77
N ASN A 35 -2.25 -14.66 -1.50
CA ASN A 35 -2.58 -14.06 -0.21
C ASN A 35 -3.77 -13.18 -0.54
N ASN A 36 -4.99 -13.68 -0.30
CA ASN A 36 -6.27 -12.98 -0.45
C ASN A 36 -6.15 -11.65 -1.21
N GLU A 37 -6.15 -11.69 -2.54
CA GLU A 37 -6.08 -10.46 -3.37
C GLU A 37 -7.18 -9.46 -2.95
N ASP A 38 -8.30 -9.94 -2.43
CA ASP A 38 -9.36 -9.13 -1.83
C ASP A 38 -8.92 -8.31 -0.60
N SER A 39 -8.03 -8.82 0.25
CA SER A 39 -7.56 -8.15 1.47
C SER A 39 -6.59 -7.01 1.16
N GLU A 40 -5.63 -7.25 0.26
CA GLU A 40 -4.67 -6.21 -0.16
C GLU A 40 -5.37 -5.10 -0.97
N VAL A 41 -6.32 -5.49 -1.83
CA VAL A 41 -7.20 -4.55 -2.54
C VAL A 41 -8.09 -3.77 -1.56
N GLY A 42 -8.58 -4.40 -0.49
CA GLY A 42 -9.35 -3.77 0.57
C GLY A 42 -8.59 -2.68 1.32
N PHE A 43 -7.35 -2.97 1.76
CA PHE A 43 -6.50 -2.00 2.46
C PHE A 43 -6.09 -0.83 1.55
N LEU A 44 -5.65 -1.11 0.32
CA LEU A 44 -5.27 -0.07 -0.65
C LEU A 44 -6.47 0.83 -1.03
N SER A 45 -7.66 0.25 -1.16
CA SER A 45 -8.89 1.00 -1.40
C SER A 45 -9.23 1.94 -0.24
N ALA A 46 -9.17 1.44 1.01
CA ALA A 46 -9.40 2.25 2.21
C ALA A 46 -8.36 3.39 2.36
N MET A 47 -7.09 3.13 2.04
CA MET A 47 -6.03 4.15 2.01
C MET A 47 -6.29 5.24 0.97
N ASN A 48 -6.73 4.86 -0.24
CA ASN A 48 -7.07 5.82 -1.28
C ASN A 48 -8.30 6.67 -0.92
N ALA A 49 -9.32 6.06 -0.30
CA ALA A 49 -10.49 6.77 0.21
C ALA A 49 -10.10 7.81 1.28
N PHE A 50 -9.21 7.46 2.21
CA PHE A 50 -8.69 8.36 3.23
C PHE A 50 -7.89 9.53 2.62
N ARG A 51 -7.03 9.26 1.64
CA ARG A 51 -6.29 10.32 0.91
C ARG A 51 -7.23 11.29 0.20
N LYS A 52 -8.28 10.76 -0.44
CA LYS A 52 -9.29 11.56 -1.14
C LYS A 52 -10.11 12.41 -0.17
N ALA A 53 -10.48 11.84 0.99
CA ALA A 53 -11.15 12.57 2.06
C ALA A 53 -10.26 13.70 2.63
N LYS A 54 -8.97 13.41 2.88
CA LYS A 54 -7.96 14.41 3.27
C LYS A 54 -7.83 15.54 2.26
N ALA A 55 -7.82 15.23 0.97
CA ALA A 55 -7.73 16.23 -0.11
C ALA A 55 -9.00 17.10 -0.20
N SER A 56 -10.17 16.56 0.16
CA SER A 56 -11.43 17.30 0.19
C SER A 56 -11.58 18.24 1.40
N GLY A 57 -10.83 18.01 2.48
CA GLY A 57 -10.92 18.80 3.71
C GLY A 57 -12.17 18.55 4.56
N ASP A 58 -13.03 17.61 4.16
CA ASP A 58 -14.24 17.23 4.88
C ASP A 58 -13.90 16.34 6.08
N LYS A 59 -14.14 16.88 7.29
CA LYS A 59 -13.80 16.21 8.55
C LYS A 59 -14.63 14.95 8.79
N ASP A 60 -15.89 14.94 8.36
CA ASP A 60 -16.76 13.78 8.53
C ASP A 60 -16.36 12.66 7.56
N ALA A 61 -16.02 13.02 6.32
CA ALA A 61 -15.49 12.07 5.34
C ALA A 61 -14.14 11.49 5.77
N ILE A 62 -13.27 12.29 6.37
CA ILE A 62 -11.97 11.84 6.91
C ILE A 62 -12.20 10.85 8.06
N ALA A 63 -13.08 11.16 9.01
CA ALA A 63 -13.38 10.29 10.14
C ALA A 63 -14.01 8.96 9.69
N ALA A 64 -14.89 8.99 8.69
CA ALA A 64 -15.48 7.78 8.11
C ALA A 64 -14.43 6.90 7.42
N ALA A 65 -13.56 7.50 6.60
CA ALA A 65 -12.49 6.77 5.92
C ALA A 65 -11.43 6.22 6.90
N GLU A 66 -11.13 6.95 7.98
CA GLU A 66 -10.23 6.49 9.03
C GLU A 66 -10.78 5.28 9.79
N ARG A 67 -12.08 5.29 10.13
CA ARG A 67 -12.74 4.13 10.75
C ARG A 67 -12.68 2.92 9.83
N HIS A 68 -12.95 3.11 8.55
CA HIS A 68 -12.89 2.03 7.57
C HIS A 68 -11.48 1.45 7.43
N LEU A 69 -10.45 2.30 7.43
CA LEU A 69 -9.05 1.86 7.45
C LEU A 69 -8.72 1.03 8.71
N GLN A 70 -9.17 1.48 9.88
CA GLN A 70 -8.96 0.77 11.15
C GLN A 70 -9.68 -0.57 11.21
N GLU A 71 -10.87 -0.68 10.60
CA GLU A 71 -11.62 -1.94 10.50
C GLU A 71 -10.88 -2.96 9.64
N VAL A 72 -10.41 -2.55 8.46
CA VAL A 72 -9.62 -3.41 7.57
C VAL A 72 -8.34 -3.89 8.28
N VAL A 73 -7.59 -2.98 8.91
CA VAL A 73 -6.36 -3.36 9.65
C VAL A 73 -6.67 -4.28 10.83
N ARG A 74 -7.75 -4.05 11.57
CA ARG A 74 -8.14 -4.93 12.68
C ARG A 74 -8.53 -6.32 12.18
N GLN A 75 -9.20 -6.40 11.02
CA GLN A 75 -9.58 -7.66 10.42
C GLN A 75 -8.33 -8.44 9.98
N GLU A 76 -7.41 -7.79 9.28
CA GLU A 76 -6.11 -8.39 8.90
C GLU A 76 -5.30 -8.86 10.11
N MET A 77 -5.22 -8.07 11.18
CA MET A 77 -4.50 -8.46 12.41
C MET A 77 -5.18 -9.66 13.09
N ARG A 78 -6.51 -9.75 13.07
CA ARG A 78 -7.25 -10.89 13.61
C ARG A 78 -7.05 -12.14 12.78
N ASP A 79 -6.99 -12.01 11.46
CA ASP A 79 -6.75 -13.11 10.54
C ASP A 79 -5.29 -13.60 10.64
N PHE A 80 -4.35 -12.71 10.96
CA PHE A 80 -2.94 -13.02 11.23
C PHE A 80 -2.73 -13.71 12.59
N GLU A 81 -3.43 -13.28 13.65
CA GLU A 81 -3.39 -13.92 14.98
C GLU A 81 -4.22 -15.22 15.05
N GLY A 82 -5.02 -15.54 14.01
CA GLY A 82 -5.84 -16.74 13.90
C GLY A 82 -5.10 -18.01 13.43
N CYS A 83 -3.79 -17.95 13.19
CA CYS A 83 -2.94 -19.09 12.84
C CYS A 83 -2.31 -19.76 14.08
N ASP A 84 -3.10 -20.06 15.10
CA ASP A 84 -2.75 -21.08 16.09
C ASP A 84 -4.01 -21.87 16.44
N THR A 85 -4.23 -22.95 15.68
CA THR A 85 -4.85 -24.23 16.10
C THR A 85 -5.34 -24.99 14.86
N LYS A 86 -4.45 -25.77 14.25
CA LYS A 86 -4.85 -27.01 13.59
C LYS A 86 -3.79 -28.08 13.77
#